data_AF-A0A2V6P357-F1
#
_entry.id   AF-A0A2V6P357-F1
#
_cell.length_a   1.000
_cell.length_b   1.000
_cell.length_c   1.000
_cell.angle_alpha   90.00
_cell.angle_beta   90.00
_cell.angle_gamma   90.00
#
_symmetry.space_group_name_H-M   'P 1'
#
loop_
_entity.id
_entity.type
_entity.pdbx_description
1 polymer ?
#
loop_
_entity_poly.entity_id
_entity_poly.type
_entity_poly.pdbx_seq_one_letter_code
_entity_poly.pdbx_strand_id
1 'polypeptide(L)'
;MAELPGKIEIEELKEMDFEIGRLRIRSKFLNHPGVCAGYRIYTPAGSVVYMPDNEPFDQLDVQLRNRGVENTARTFKSPAEERADLIEFLRGADLLIVDAQYTDEEYLRHVGWGHGSVSSVVSLAADADAKRLLLFHHDPNHDDEMVDKIVDKARMQIAQVGKSIAVEAAREGSEVILS
;
A
#
# COMPACT_ATOMS: atom_id res chain seq x y z
N MET A 1 -1.74 -26.57 18.86
CA MET A 1 -1.09 -26.42 17.52
C MET A 1 -0.80 -27.79 16.92
N ALA A 2 -1.79 -28.69 16.97
CA ALA A 2 -1.71 -30.03 16.40
C ALA A 2 -2.69 -30.09 15.22
N GLU A 3 -2.21 -30.67 14.12
CA GLU A 3 -2.95 -31.14 12.94
C GLU A 3 -3.27 -30.12 11.83
N LEU A 4 -2.23 -29.69 11.11
CA LEU A 4 -2.32 -29.44 9.67
C LEU A 4 -1.60 -30.59 8.94
N PRO A 5 -2.27 -31.44 8.14
CA PRO A 5 -1.66 -32.61 7.49
C PRO A 5 -0.76 -32.27 6.29
N GLY A 6 -0.43 -30.99 6.07
CA GLY A 6 0.46 -30.55 4.99
C GLY A 6 1.92 -30.53 5.43
N LYS A 7 2.83 -30.90 4.53
CA LYS A 7 4.26 -30.60 4.70
C LYS A 7 4.43 -29.07 4.63
N ILE A 8 4.76 -28.45 5.76
CA ILE A 8 5.06 -27.02 5.82
C ILE A 8 6.54 -26.84 5.52
N GLU A 9 6.85 -26.18 4.41
CA GLU A 9 8.19 -25.72 4.08
C GLU A 9 8.23 -24.21 4.32
N ILE A 10 9.17 -23.76 5.15
CA ILE A 10 9.41 -22.34 5.41
C ILE A 10 10.74 -21.99 4.76
N GLU A 11 10.69 -21.09 3.80
CA GLU A 11 11.87 -20.55 3.15
C GLU A 11 11.98 -19.06 3.47
N GLU A 12 13.08 -18.69 4.11
CA GLU A 12 13.42 -17.28 4.31
C GLU A 12 13.96 -16.71 3.00
N LEU A 13 13.28 -15.69 2.48
CA LEU A 13 13.68 -15.02 1.25
C LEU A 13 14.98 -14.23 1.47
N LYS A 14 16.01 -14.54 0.67
CA LYS A 14 17.33 -13.88 0.73
C LYS A 14 17.48 -12.75 -0.28
N GLU A 15 16.64 -12.76 -1.31
CA GLU A 15 16.67 -11.83 -2.43
C GLU A 15 15.31 -11.13 -2.53
N MET A 16 15.33 -9.86 -2.93
CA MET A 16 14.10 -9.07 -3.09
C MET A 16 13.39 -9.39 -4.40
N ASP A 17 14.10 -9.91 -5.40
CA ASP A 17 13.55 -10.39 -6.67
C ASP A 17 13.73 -11.92 -6.72
N PHE A 18 12.65 -12.65 -6.98
CA PHE A 18 12.66 -14.12 -7.04
C PHE A 18 11.52 -14.65 -7.91
N GLU A 19 11.49 -15.96 -8.13
CA GLU A 19 10.46 -16.63 -8.93
C GLU A 19 9.73 -17.70 -8.13
N ILE A 20 8.40 -17.78 -8.32
CA ILE A 20 7.58 -18.91 -7.86
C ILE A 20 6.89 -19.51 -9.08
N GLY A 21 7.42 -20.64 -9.56
CA GLY A 21 6.95 -21.27 -10.80
C GLY A 21 7.15 -20.36 -12.01
N ARG A 22 6.07 -19.82 -12.56
CA ARG A 22 6.10 -18.88 -13.72
C ARG A 22 5.93 -17.42 -13.32
N LEU A 23 5.74 -17.16 -12.03
CA LEU A 23 5.53 -15.82 -11.50
C LEU A 23 6.89 -15.24 -11.16
N ARG A 24 7.14 -14.02 -11.65
CA ARG A 24 8.27 -13.20 -11.17
C ARG A 24 7.74 -12.29 -10.07
N ILE A 25 8.42 -12.27 -8.93
CA ILE A 25 8.06 -11.44 -7.79
C ILE A 25 9.20 -10.46 -7.52
N ARG A 26 8.86 -9.19 -7.33
CA ARG A 26 9.74 -8.19 -6.76
C ARG A 26 9.17 -7.72 -5.44
N SER A 27 10.01 -7.60 -4.43
CA SER A 27 9.65 -7.15 -3.10
C SER A 27 10.26 -5.78 -2.84
N LYS A 28 9.67 -5.02 -1.92
CA LYS A 28 10.25 -3.77 -1.40
C LYS A 28 9.92 -3.65 0.08
N PHE A 29 10.90 -3.28 0.91
CA PHE A 29 10.63 -2.93 2.29
C PHE A 29 9.74 -1.68 2.36
N LEU A 30 8.73 -1.73 3.21
CA LEU A 30 7.77 -0.66 3.43
C LEU A 30 8.10 0.08 4.73
N ASN A 31 7.59 1.30 4.86
CA ASN A 31 7.81 2.09 6.06
C ASN A 31 6.76 1.74 7.11
N HIS A 32 7.15 0.90 8.06
CA HIS A 32 6.33 0.48 9.18
C HIS A 32 7.23 0.28 10.42
N PRO A 33 6.76 0.49 11.67
CA PRO A 33 7.59 0.32 12.87
C PRO A 33 8.22 -1.08 13.01
N GLY A 34 7.56 -2.10 12.45
CA GLY A 34 8.09 -3.44 12.26
C GLY A 34 8.51 -3.71 10.82
N VAL A 35 9.26 -4.80 10.59
CA VAL A 35 9.63 -5.21 9.22
C VAL A 35 8.36 -5.53 8.43
N CYS A 36 8.13 -4.76 7.37
CA CYS A 36 7.02 -4.94 6.44
C CYS A 36 7.56 -4.95 5.01
N ALA A 37 6.98 -5.79 4.16
CA ALA A 37 7.36 -5.90 2.75
C ALA A 37 6.12 -5.87 1.85
N GLY A 38 6.21 -5.08 0.79
CA GLY A 38 5.27 -5.10 -0.32
C GLY A 38 5.79 -5.99 -1.44
N TYR A 39 4.87 -6.56 -2.21
CA TYR A 39 5.17 -7.50 -3.28
C TYR A 39 4.51 -7.07 -4.59
N ARG A 40 5.30 -7.01 -5.65
CA ARG A 40 4.85 -6.88 -7.02
C ARG A 40 5.00 -8.22 -7.73
N ILE A 41 3.87 -8.78 -8.15
CA ILE A 41 3.77 -10.08 -8.79
C ILE A 41 3.51 -9.83 -10.27
N TYR A 42 4.41 -10.29 -11.12
CA TYR A 42 4.26 -10.25 -12.57
C TYR A 42 3.70 -11.58 -13.05
N THR A 43 2.58 -11.51 -13.76
CA THR A 43 1.88 -12.65 -14.37
C THR A 43 1.80 -12.45 -15.89
N PRO A 44 1.49 -13.50 -16.67
CA PRO A 44 1.23 -13.34 -18.10
C PRO A 44 0.06 -12.40 -18.44
N ALA A 45 -0.89 -12.21 -17.51
CA ALA A 45 -2.08 -11.37 -17.70
C ALA A 45 -1.88 -9.92 -17.21
N GLY A 46 -0.76 -9.61 -16.57
CA GLY A 46 -0.52 -8.30 -15.96
C GLY A 46 0.20 -8.40 -14.62
N SER A 47 0.27 -7.28 -13.91
CA SER A 47 0.97 -7.15 -12.64
C SER A 47 0.04 -6.75 -11.49
N VAL A 48 0.19 -7.43 -10.36
CA VAL A 48 -0.47 -7.11 -9.11
C VAL A 48 0.57 -6.58 -8.14
N VAL A 49 0.24 -5.51 -7.43
CA VAL A 49 1.02 -5.05 -6.29
C VAL A 49 0.19 -5.19 -5.03
N TYR A 50 0.73 -5.90 -4.04
CA TYR A 50 0.23 -5.96 -2.69
C TYR A 50 1.13 -5.12 -1.80
N MET A 51 0.62 -4.00 -1.30
CA MET A 51 1.32 -3.07 -0.42
C MET A 51 0.54 -2.97 0.89
N PRO A 52 0.86 -3.83 1.88
CA PRO A 52 0.25 -3.75 3.21
C PRO A 52 0.75 -2.52 3.98
N ASP A 53 0.64 -2.57 5.31
CA ASP A 53 0.97 -1.52 6.25
C ASP A 53 2.19 -0.70 5.81
N ASN A 54 1.95 0.53 5.41
CA ASN A 54 2.96 1.46 4.94
C ASN A 54 2.57 2.91 5.24
N GLU A 55 3.41 3.61 5.98
CA GLU A 55 3.32 5.06 6.20
C GLU A 55 4.24 5.81 5.24
N PRO A 56 3.74 6.54 4.23
CA PRO A 56 4.62 7.24 3.28
C PRO A 56 5.60 8.20 3.99
N PHE A 57 6.90 8.10 3.68
CA PHE A 57 7.96 8.85 4.36
C PHE A 57 7.81 10.37 4.26
N ASP A 58 7.30 10.86 3.11
CA ASP A 58 7.02 12.27 2.88
C ASP A 58 5.92 12.79 3.81
N GLN A 59 4.84 12.01 3.97
CA GLN A 59 3.77 12.33 4.91
C GLN A 59 4.25 12.31 6.37
N LEU A 60 5.00 11.27 6.76
CA LEU A 60 5.56 11.13 8.11
C LEU A 60 6.50 12.28 8.45
N ASP A 61 7.46 12.61 7.56
CA ASP A 61 8.43 13.68 7.77
C ASP A 61 7.73 15.04 7.97
N VAL A 62 6.70 15.36 7.17
CA VAL A 62 5.90 16.58 7.34
C VAL A 62 5.24 16.60 8.72
N GLN A 63 4.61 15.51 9.17
CA GLN A 63 3.93 15.50 10.45
C GLN A 63 4.87 15.54 11.66
N LEU A 64 6.03 14.89 11.58
CA LEU A 64 7.04 14.95 12.64
C LEU A 64 7.61 16.36 12.77
N ARG A 65 7.92 17.03 11.65
CA ARG A 65 8.35 18.44 11.64
C ARG A 65 7.30 19.37 12.24
N ASN A 66 6.02 19.18 11.89
CA ASN A 66 4.91 19.97 12.46
C ASN A 66 4.79 19.81 13.99
N ARG A 67 5.24 18.67 14.53
CA ARG A 67 5.27 18.38 15.97
C ARG A 67 6.58 18.79 16.65
N GLY A 68 7.55 19.33 15.89
CA GLY A 68 8.89 19.65 16.41
C GLY A 68 9.71 18.40 16.78
N VAL A 69 9.36 17.24 16.23
CA VAL A 69 10.06 15.97 16.45
C VAL A 69 10.98 15.72 15.27
N GLU A 70 12.25 15.46 15.54
CA GLU A 70 13.19 15.06 14.49
C GLU A 70 12.87 13.63 14.03
N ASN A 71 12.81 13.43 12.71
CA ASN A 71 12.67 12.08 12.17
C ASN A 71 13.98 11.33 12.32
N THR A 72 14.07 10.48 13.35
CA THR A 72 15.24 9.65 13.60
C THR A 72 15.21 8.33 12.82
N ALA A 73 14.20 8.09 11.99
CA ALA A 73 14.18 6.93 11.10
C ALA A 73 15.40 7.02 10.19
N ARG A 74 16.35 6.10 10.38
CA ARG A 74 17.63 6.06 9.67
C ARG A 74 17.41 5.54 8.25
N THR A 75 16.75 6.30 7.40
CA THR A 75 16.82 6.08 5.95
C THR A 75 18.08 6.76 5.43
N PHE A 76 18.81 6.11 4.53
CA PHE A 76 19.95 6.74 3.84
C PHE A 76 19.49 7.70 2.72
N LYS A 77 18.18 7.79 2.50
CA LYS A 77 17.51 8.57 1.46
C LYS A 77 16.61 9.62 2.07
N SER A 78 16.46 10.74 1.38
CA SER A 78 15.47 11.75 1.72
C SER A 78 14.04 11.24 1.53
N PRO A 79 13.03 11.83 2.21
CA PRO A 79 11.63 11.45 2.01
C PRO A 79 11.16 11.51 0.55
N ALA A 80 11.68 12.47 -0.23
CA ALA A 80 11.36 12.60 -1.65
C ALA A 80 11.93 11.45 -2.49
N GLU A 81 13.15 11.00 -2.19
CA GLU A 81 13.77 9.85 -2.85
C GLU A 81 13.06 8.54 -2.50
N GLU A 82 12.67 8.35 -1.23
CA GLU A 82 11.87 7.20 -0.81
C GLU A 82 10.51 7.15 -1.51
N ARG A 83 9.85 8.32 -1.62
CA ARG A 83 8.59 8.44 -2.36
C ARG A 83 8.77 8.10 -3.84
N ALA A 84 9.82 8.61 -4.48
CA ALA A 84 10.12 8.30 -5.88
C ALA A 84 10.36 6.81 -6.10
N ASP A 85 11.14 6.16 -5.23
CA ASP A 85 11.35 4.71 -5.28
C ASP A 85 10.05 3.91 -5.11
N LEU A 86 9.16 4.37 -4.22
CA LEU A 86 7.86 3.73 -4.02
C LEU A 86 6.99 3.88 -5.27
N ILE A 87 6.92 5.07 -5.87
CA ILE A 87 6.22 5.29 -7.15
C ILE A 87 6.75 4.36 -8.23
N GLU A 88 8.07 4.23 -8.39
CA GLU A 88 8.66 3.29 -9.35
C GLU A 88 8.27 1.84 -9.10
N PHE A 89 8.23 1.42 -7.85
CA PHE A 89 7.79 0.08 -7.48
C PHE A 89 6.33 -0.17 -7.88
N LEU A 90 5.46 0.82 -7.66
CA LEU A 90 4.03 0.77 -7.98
C LEU A 90 3.71 1.02 -9.47
N ARG A 91 4.66 1.58 -10.22
CA ARG A 91 4.43 2.18 -11.56
C ARG A 91 3.72 1.23 -12.52
N GLY A 92 2.56 1.65 -13.03
CA GLY A 92 1.78 0.96 -14.05
C GLY A 92 1.20 -0.38 -13.61
N ALA A 93 1.02 -0.61 -12.30
CA ALA A 93 0.38 -1.82 -11.81
C ALA A 93 -1.04 -1.96 -12.38
N ASP A 94 -1.39 -3.17 -12.84
CA ASP A 94 -2.73 -3.46 -13.34
C ASP A 94 -3.74 -3.54 -12.19
N LEU A 95 -3.27 -4.01 -11.04
CA LEU A 95 -4.00 -4.01 -9.77
C LEU A 95 -3.06 -3.59 -8.64
N LEU A 96 -3.42 -2.55 -7.91
CA LEU A 96 -2.69 -2.06 -6.75
C LEU A 96 -3.59 -2.23 -5.50
N ILE A 97 -3.19 -3.08 -4.57
CA ILE A 97 -3.89 -3.38 -3.32
C ILE A 97 -3.12 -2.71 -2.18
N VAL A 98 -3.74 -1.74 -1.49
CA VAL A 98 -3.03 -0.87 -0.53
C VAL A 98 -3.75 -0.69 0.78
N ASP A 99 -2.97 -0.62 1.86
CA ASP A 99 -3.45 -0.19 3.17
C ASP A 99 -4.20 1.15 3.06
N ALA A 100 -5.35 1.21 3.71
CA ALA A 100 -6.25 2.36 3.70
C ALA A 100 -6.93 2.51 5.06
N GLN A 101 -6.19 2.21 6.14
CA GLN A 101 -6.76 2.10 7.48
C GLN A 101 -7.33 3.42 7.99
N TYR A 102 -6.62 4.54 7.78
CA TYR A 102 -6.98 5.82 8.39
C TYR A 102 -7.42 6.87 7.38
N THR A 103 -8.49 7.60 7.70
CA THR A 103 -8.74 8.89 7.03
C THR A 103 -7.61 9.88 7.34
N ASP A 104 -7.59 11.01 6.61
CA ASP A 104 -6.64 12.09 6.89
C ASP A 104 -6.73 12.61 8.32
N GLU A 105 -7.94 12.73 8.85
CA GLU A 105 -8.20 13.22 10.19
C GLU A 105 -7.77 12.21 11.27
N GLU A 106 -7.99 10.93 11.02
CA GLU A 106 -7.56 9.84 11.90
C GLU A 106 -6.05 9.70 11.91
N TYR A 107 -5.41 9.80 10.74
CA TYR A 107 -3.96 9.73 10.60
C TYR A 107 -3.23 10.74 11.50
N LEU A 108 -3.78 11.95 11.67
CA LEU A 108 -3.18 12.98 12.56
C LEU A 108 -3.01 12.51 14.01
N ARG A 109 -3.75 11.48 14.45
CA ARG A 109 -3.62 10.87 15.79
C ARG A 109 -2.75 9.61 15.80
N HIS A 110 -2.44 9.05 14.63
CA HIS A 110 -1.73 7.78 14.44
C HIS A 110 -0.41 7.93 13.68
N VAL A 111 0.11 9.15 13.53
CA VAL A 111 1.44 9.41 12.94
C VAL A 111 2.51 8.55 13.62
N GLY A 112 3.30 7.84 12.81
CA GLY A 112 4.35 6.93 13.26
C GLY A 112 3.87 5.50 13.55
N TRP A 113 2.59 5.19 13.33
CA TRP A 113 2.05 3.83 13.52
C TRP A 113 2.27 2.93 12.31
N GLY A 114 2.81 3.45 11.21
CA GLY A 114 3.12 2.65 10.02
C GLY A 114 1.98 2.54 9.00
N HIS A 115 0.94 3.37 9.12
CA HIS A 115 -0.16 3.46 8.15
C HIS A 115 -0.25 4.87 7.59
N GLY A 116 -0.51 4.99 6.29
CA GLY A 116 -0.75 6.27 5.63
C GLY A 116 -2.21 6.71 5.75
N SER A 117 -2.48 7.98 5.49
CA SER A 117 -3.85 8.43 5.25
C SER A 117 -4.36 7.95 3.88
N VAL A 118 -5.66 7.70 3.75
CA VAL A 118 -6.33 7.42 2.46
C VAL A 118 -5.90 8.38 1.34
N SER A 119 -5.87 9.69 1.58
CA SER A 119 -5.55 10.64 0.48
C SER A 119 -4.11 10.50 0.00
N SER A 120 -3.19 10.19 0.91
CA SER A 120 -1.78 9.95 0.58
C SER A 120 -1.61 8.70 -0.29
N VAL A 121 -2.27 7.59 0.07
CA VAL A 121 -2.18 6.35 -0.72
C VAL A 121 -2.86 6.49 -2.09
N VAL A 122 -3.97 7.23 -2.18
CA VAL A 122 -4.62 7.57 -3.45
C VAL A 122 -3.73 8.45 -4.32
N SER A 123 -2.99 9.40 -3.74
CA SER A 123 -2.01 10.20 -4.46
C SER A 123 -0.86 9.35 -4.99
N LEU A 124 -0.35 8.39 -4.20
CA LEU A 124 0.69 7.46 -4.66
C LEU A 124 0.21 6.62 -5.84
N ALA A 125 -1.02 6.10 -5.78
CA ALA A 125 -1.60 5.33 -6.88
C ALA A 125 -1.75 6.17 -8.16
N ALA A 126 -2.15 7.43 -8.03
CA ALA A 126 -2.26 8.38 -9.13
C ALA A 126 -0.91 8.70 -9.78
N ASP A 127 0.11 8.97 -8.97
CA ASP A 127 1.47 9.27 -9.43
C ASP A 127 2.16 8.06 -10.06
N ALA A 128 1.81 6.87 -9.60
CA ALA A 128 2.28 5.60 -10.16
C ALA A 128 1.53 5.17 -11.43
N ASP A 129 0.51 5.89 -11.89
CA ASP A 129 -0.31 5.48 -13.03
C ASP A 129 -0.89 4.05 -12.85
N ALA A 130 -1.33 3.70 -11.63
CA ALA A 130 -2.00 2.43 -11.39
C ALA A 130 -3.32 2.37 -12.20
N LYS A 131 -3.66 1.20 -12.77
CA LYS A 131 -4.90 1.07 -13.54
C LYS A 131 -6.11 0.89 -12.63
N ARG A 132 -5.94 0.12 -11.56
CA ARG A 132 -6.97 -0.19 -10.57
C ARG A 132 -6.38 -0.11 -9.17
N LEU A 133 -7.11 0.49 -8.25
CA LEU A 133 -6.76 0.66 -6.84
C LEU A 133 -7.81 -0.06 -5.97
N LEU A 134 -7.35 -1.03 -5.20
CA LEU A 134 -8.11 -1.66 -4.13
C LEU A 134 -7.62 -1.17 -2.78
N LEU A 135 -8.50 -0.48 -2.07
CA LEU A 135 -8.27 -0.07 -0.68
C LEU A 135 -8.56 -1.27 0.21
N PHE A 136 -7.64 -1.67 1.07
CA PHE A 136 -7.84 -2.75 2.04
C PHE A 136 -7.31 -2.35 3.43
N HIS A 137 -7.38 -3.28 4.38
CA HIS A 137 -6.88 -3.07 5.75
C HIS A 137 -7.61 -1.90 6.45
N HIS A 138 -8.92 -1.81 6.21
CA HIS A 138 -9.79 -0.81 6.83
C HIS A 138 -9.75 -0.90 8.35
N ASP A 139 -9.92 0.24 9.04
CA ASP A 139 -9.97 0.22 10.50
C ASP A 139 -11.13 -0.68 10.97
N PRO A 140 -10.91 -1.60 11.95
CA PRO A 140 -11.97 -2.48 12.44
C PRO A 140 -13.18 -1.75 13.06
N ASN A 141 -13.04 -0.47 13.38
CA ASN A 141 -14.14 0.37 13.88
C ASN A 141 -14.90 1.11 12.77
N HIS A 142 -14.45 1.03 11.51
CA HIS A 142 -15.20 1.55 10.36
C HIS A 142 -16.32 0.58 9.99
N ASP A 143 -17.54 1.10 9.91
CA ASP A 143 -18.67 0.38 9.34
C ASP A 143 -18.69 0.53 7.81
N ASP A 144 -19.62 -0.20 7.17
CA ASP A 144 -19.77 -0.18 5.70
C ASP A 144 -20.00 1.24 5.16
N GLU A 145 -20.74 2.09 5.86
CA GLU A 145 -21.02 3.46 5.43
C GLU A 145 -19.74 4.31 5.45
N MET A 146 -18.89 4.13 6.46
CA MET A 146 -17.60 4.78 6.54
C MET A 146 -16.66 4.33 5.42
N VAL A 147 -16.60 3.02 5.13
CA VAL A 147 -15.78 2.49 4.03
C VAL A 147 -16.28 3.01 2.68
N ASP A 148 -17.59 3.07 2.44
CA ASP A 148 -18.16 3.65 1.22
C ASP A 148 -17.79 5.14 1.06
N LYS A 149 -17.83 5.93 2.15
CA LYS A 149 -17.37 7.34 2.15
C LYS A 149 -15.89 7.47 1.81
N ILE A 150 -15.04 6.57 2.32
CA ILE A 150 -13.61 6.52 2.01
C ILE A 150 -13.41 6.28 0.51
N VAL A 151 -14.12 5.30 -0.06
CA VAL A 151 -14.05 4.99 -1.50
C VAL A 151 -14.52 6.17 -2.34
N ASP A 152 -15.62 6.82 -1.97
CA ASP A 152 -16.13 7.98 -2.70
C ASP A 152 -15.16 9.17 -2.67
N LYS A 153 -14.54 9.45 -1.50
CA LYS A 153 -13.49 10.48 -1.38
C LYS A 153 -12.28 10.15 -2.27
N ALA A 154 -11.86 8.89 -2.28
CA ALA A 154 -10.75 8.43 -3.12
C ALA A 154 -11.06 8.60 -4.62
N ARG A 155 -12.26 8.24 -5.07
CA ARG A 155 -12.72 8.45 -6.46
C ARG A 155 -12.75 9.93 -6.83
N MET A 156 -13.24 10.79 -5.93
CA MET A 156 -13.24 12.23 -6.14
C MET A 156 -11.81 12.77 -6.31
N GLN A 157 -10.87 12.33 -5.48
CA GLN A 157 -9.47 12.73 -5.57
C GLN A 157 -8.83 12.30 -6.90
N ILE A 158 -9.05 11.06 -7.35
CA ILE A 158 -8.58 10.58 -8.67
C ILE A 158 -9.14 11.44 -9.81
N ALA A 159 -10.43 11.78 -9.75
CA ALA A 159 -11.06 12.63 -10.76
C ALA A 159 -10.49 14.06 -10.76
N GLN A 160 -10.18 14.63 -9.58
CA GLN A 160 -9.60 15.97 -9.45
C GLN A 160 -8.21 16.09 -10.10
N VAL A 161 -7.42 15.01 -10.07
CA VAL A 161 -6.11 14.97 -10.74
C VAL A 161 -6.17 14.50 -12.20
N GLY A 162 -7.38 14.35 -12.75
CA GLY A 162 -7.61 14.02 -14.16
C GLY A 162 -7.17 12.61 -14.55
N LYS A 163 -7.09 11.68 -13.59
CA LYS A 163 -6.73 10.27 -13.84
C LYS A 163 -8.00 9.41 -13.96
N SER A 164 -7.87 8.29 -14.66
CA SER A 164 -8.94 7.31 -14.85
C SER A 164 -8.58 5.99 -14.17
N ILE A 165 -8.40 6.02 -12.85
CA ILE A 165 -8.11 4.83 -12.03
C ILE A 165 -9.41 4.30 -11.47
N ALA A 166 -9.70 3.01 -11.66
CA ALA A 166 -10.84 2.38 -11.00
C ALA A 166 -10.51 2.19 -9.51
N VAL A 167 -11.32 2.74 -8.61
CA VAL A 167 -11.12 2.66 -7.15
C VAL A 167 -12.27 1.89 -6.50
N GLU A 168 -11.94 0.88 -5.71
CA GLU A 168 -12.88 0.02 -4.99
C GLU A 168 -12.30 -0.32 -3.59
N ALA A 169 -13.17 -0.64 -2.63
CA ALA A 169 -12.74 -1.28 -1.39
C ALA A 169 -12.67 -2.80 -1.59
N ALA A 170 -11.63 -3.43 -1.06
CA ALA A 170 -11.53 -4.88 -0.99
C ALA A 170 -12.60 -5.42 -0.01
N ARG A 171 -13.19 -6.57 -0.34
CA ARG A 171 -14.22 -7.22 0.49
C ARG A 171 -13.95 -8.71 0.54
N GLU A 172 -14.13 -9.34 1.69
CA GLU A 172 -13.96 -10.78 1.87
C GLU A 172 -14.79 -11.58 0.86
N GLY A 173 -14.18 -12.63 0.30
CA GLY A 173 -14.82 -13.47 -0.73
C GLY A 173 -14.91 -12.85 -2.12
N SER A 174 -14.37 -11.64 -2.33
CA SER A 174 -14.33 -11.02 -3.67
C SER A 174 -13.22 -11.62 -4.53
N GLU A 175 -13.49 -11.72 -5.83
CA GLU A 175 -12.53 -12.16 -6.84
C GLU A 175 -12.29 -11.05 -7.85
N VAL A 176 -11.03 -10.88 -8.24
CA VAL A 176 -10.63 -9.87 -9.24
C VAL A 176 -9.88 -10.56 -10.36
N ILE A 177 -10.43 -10.47 -11.56
CA ILE A 177 -9.82 -11.00 -12.78
C ILE A 177 -8.91 -9.92 -13.38
N LEU A 178 -7.67 -10.31 -13.68
CA LEU A 178 -6.74 -9.50 -14.47
C LEU A 178 -6.99 -9.73 -15.95
N SER A 179 -7.04 -8.64 -16.73
CA SER A 179 -7.33 -8.65 -18.16
C SER A 179 -6.41 -7.72 -18.92
#